data_AF-A0A831SM35-F1
#
_entry.id   AF-A0A831SM35-F1
#
_cell.length_a   1.000
_cell.length_b   1.000
_cell.length_c   1.000
_cell.angle_alpha   90.00
_cell.angle_beta   90.00
_cell.angle_gamma   90.00
#
_symmetry.space_group_name_H-M   'P 1'
#
loop_
_entity.id
_entity.type
_entity.pdbx_description
1 polymer ?
#
loop_
_entity_poly.entity_id
_entity_poly.type
_entity_poly.pdbx_seq_one_letter_code
_entity_poly.pdbx_strand_id
1 'polypeptide(L)'
;MRIAFITFGHVDVTLSLLKYISKEIDVDIYFMFAKNKKKESIINFENIDVETGFLNRKKINEILGIKIQEYINNNFGYYVFIYKNLNSKNFNNILLSYKLGNFLKKKKYDCIHFNGNDLQQLWISVFTPKIPKVHTIHDYTGHTGESNKWAEKFNKFLMFSKNQKIIHHHLIGKNRKGTLNIIYYGPLEIYKLWCKKRILEKDNTLLF
;
A
#
# COMPACT_ATOMS: atom_id res chain seq x y z
N MET A 1 15.27 5.10 -11.83
CA MET A 1 14.95 4.74 -10.45
C MET A 1 13.96 3.59 -10.47
N ARG A 2 14.12 2.59 -9.60
CA ARG A 2 13.24 1.42 -9.47
C ARG A 2 12.64 1.33 -8.08
N ILE A 3 11.32 1.32 -7.98
CA ILE A 3 10.58 1.36 -6.71
C ILE A 3 9.83 0.05 -6.48
N ALA A 4 9.93 -0.51 -5.26
CA ALA A 4 9.00 -1.53 -4.78
C ALA A 4 7.84 -0.85 -4.04
N PHE A 5 6.66 -0.86 -4.63
CA PHE A 5 5.46 -0.28 -4.04
C PHE A 5 4.66 -1.38 -3.33
N ILE A 6 4.72 -1.41 -2.00
CA ILE A 6 4.08 -2.43 -1.16
C ILE A 6 2.79 -1.87 -0.60
N THR A 7 1.66 -2.47 -0.97
CA THR A 7 0.34 -2.03 -0.54
C THR A 7 -0.34 -3.05 0.36
N PHE A 8 -0.84 -2.59 1.51
CA PHE A 8 -1.63 -3.37 2.47
C PHE A 8 -3.13 -3.05 2.42
N GLY A 9 -3.57 -2.18 1.51
CA GLY A 9 -4.93 -1.69 1.40
C GLY A 9 -5.12 -0.68 0.28
N HIS A 10 -6.34 -0.19 0.06
CA HIS A 10 -6.62 0.89 -0.91
C HIS A 10 -6.05 0.62 -2.32
N VAL A 11 -6.30 -0.60 -2.81
CA VAL A 11 -5.74 -1.11 -4.08
C VAL A 11 -6.16 -0.27 -5.28
N ASP A 12 -7.41 0.13 -5.33
CA ASP A 12 -7.99 1.03 -6.33
C ASP A 12 -7.24 2.36 -6.47
N VAL A 13 -7.00 3.04 -5.35
CA VAL A 13 -6.26 4.31 -5.34
C VAL A 13 -4.79 4.07 -5.71
N THR A 14 -4.20 2.99 -5.19
CA THR A 14 -2.81 2.61 -5.48
C THR A 14 -2.58 2.37 -6.97
N LEU A 15 -3.44 1.57 -7.61
CA LEU A 15 -3.34 1.24 -9.03
C LEU A 15 -3.43 2.49 -9.90
N SER A 16 -4.35 3.39 -9.56
CA SER A 16 -4.50 4.66 -10.27
C SER A 16 -3.23 5.50 -10.19
N LEU A 17 -2.67 5.66 -8.99
CA LEU A 17 -1.41 6.39 -8.78
C LEU A 17 -0.26 5.78 -9.59
N LEU A 18 -0.09 4.46 -9.49
CA LEU A 18 1.03 3.78 -10.15
C LEU A 18 0.96 3.84 -11.67
N LYS A 19 -0.23 3.87 -12.26
CA LYS A 19 -0.40 4.05 -13.71
C LYS A 19 0.18 5.37 -14.23
N TYR A 20 0.19 6.42 -13.41
CA TYR A 20 0.83 7.69 -13.78
C TYR A 20 2.32 7.67 -13.46
N ILE A 21 2.71 7.20 -12.28
CA ILE A 21 4.13 7.14 -11.85
C ILE A 21 4.96 6.24 -12.78
N SER A 22 4.39 5.13 -13.25
CA SER A 22 5.09 4.15 -14.08
C SER A 22 5.52 4.70 -15.44
N LYS A 23 5.02 5.87 -15.86
CA LYS A 23 5.43 6.55 -17.09
C LYS A 23 6.82 7.15 -17.01
N GLU A 24 7.27 7.46 -15.79
CA GLU A 24 8.55 8.14 -15.54
C GLU A 24 9.52 7.26 -14.74
N ILE A 25 9.01 6.29 -13.99
CA ILE A 25 9.77 5.51 -13.00
C ILE A 25 9.44 4.02 -13.17
N ASP A 26 10.45 3.16 -13.11
CA ASP A 26 10.25 1.71 -13.07
C ASP A 26 9.66 1.32 -11.70
N VAL A 27 8.49 0.69 -11.70
CA VAL A 27 7.78 0.34 -10.46
C VAL A 27 7.27 -1.07 -10.51
N ASP A 28 7.41 -1.75 -9.38
CA ASP A 28 6.80 -3.05 -9.12
C ASP A 28 5.84 -2.92 -7.94
N ILE A 29 4.56 -3.28 -8.14
CA ILE A 29 3.57 -3.32 -7.07
C ILE A 29 3.53 -4.70 -6.39
N TYR A 30 3.42 -4.70 -5.07
CA TYR A 30 3.23 -5.88 -4.23
C TYR A 30 1.93 -5.73 -3.46
N PHE A 31 0.93 -6.52 -3.84
CA PHE A 31 -0.32 -6.63 -3.10
C PHE A 31 -0.13 -7.58 -1.92
N MET A 32 -0.31 -7.07 -0.72
CA MET A 32 -0.14 -7.81 0.52
C MET A 32 -1.51 -8.20 1.07
N PHE A 33 -1.75 -9.50 1.19
CA PHE A 33 -2.96 -10.06 1.77
C PHE A 33 -2.63 -11.06 2.87
N ALA A 34 -3.66 -11.55 3.55
CA ALA A 34 -3.54 -12.66 4.49
C ALA A 34 -4.61 -13.72 4.20
N LYS A 35 -4.38 -14.98 4.59
CA LYS A 35 -5.38 -16.05 4.40
C LYS A 35 -6.74 -15.74 5.03
N ASN A 36 -6.76 -14.98 6.13
CA ASN A 36 -7.97 -14.54 6.83
C ASN A 36 -8.48 -13.16 6.37
N LYS A 37 -7.86 -12.55 5.36
CA LYS A 37 -8.29 -11.28 4.74
C LYS A 37 -8.01 -11.35 3.24
N LYS A 38 -8.97 -11.93 2.49
CA LYS A 38 -8.88 -12.17 1.04
C LYS A 38 -9.68 -11.17 0.19
N LYS A 39 -10.19 -10.11 0.84
CA LYS A 39 -10.98 -9.06 0.21
C LYS A 39 -10.43 -7.70 0.63
N GLU A 40 -10.16 -6.86 -0.35
CA GLU A 40 -9.69 -5.50 -0.16
C GLU A 40 -10.04 -4.66 -1.41
N SER A 41 -10.85 -3.63 -1.22
CA SER A 41 -11.32 -2.76 -2.31
C SER A 41 -11.86 -3.58 -3.50
N ILE A 42 -11.27 -3.43 -4.68
CA ILE A 42 -11.67 -4.08 -5.94
C ILE A 42 -11.16 -5.51 -6.10
N ILE A 43 -10.32 -6.02 -5.20
CA ILE A 43 -9.81 -7.39 -5.23
C ILE A 43 -10.60 -8.24 -4.21
N ASN A 44 -11.23 -9.31 -4.69
CA ASN A 44 -11.87 -10.31 -3.84
C ASN A 44 -11.56 -11.72 -4.36
N PHE A 45 -10.96 -12.54 -3.50
CA PHE A 45 -10.64 -13.93 -3.80
C PHE A 45 -10.97 -14.86 -2.64
N GLU A 46 -12.02 -14.55 -1.86
CA GLU A 46 -12.48 -15.38 -0.73
C GLU A 46 -12.66 -16.85 -1.11
N ASN A 47 -13.22 -17.10 -2.30
CA ASN A 47 -13.51 -18.43 -2.84
C ASN A 47 -12.31 -19.13 -3.49
N ILE A 48 -11.15 -18.48 -3.53
CA ILE A 48 -9.95 -19.01 -4.16
C ILE A 48 -9.03 -19.56 -3.07
N ASP A 49 -8.66 -20.83 -3.16
CA ASP A 49 -7.63 -21.38 -2.30
C ASP A 49 -6.25 -20.84 -2.70
N VAL A 50 -5.47 -20.40 -1.72
CA VAL A 50 -4.18 -19.77 -1.93
C VAL A 50 -3.17 -20.28 -0.92
N GLU A 51 -1.94 -20.45 -1.36
CA GLU A 51 -0.80 -20.71 -0.48
C GLU A 51 -0.28 -19.41 0.16
N THR A 52 0.56 -19.54 1.19
CA THR A 52 1.26 -18.39 1.78
C THR A 52 2.56 -18.10 1.03
N GLY A 53 2.97 -16.83 0.96
CA GLY A 53 4.15 -16.38 0.24
C GLY A 53 3.80 -15.80 -1.12
N PHE A 54 4.76 -15.82 -2.04
CA PHE A 54 4.54 -15.37 -3.41
C PHE A 54 3.66 -16.35 -4.18
N LEU A 55 2.62 -15.82 -4.81
CA LEU A 55 1.80 -16.60 -5.71
C LEU A 55 2.41 -16.68 -7.11
N ASN A 56 2.15 -17.79 -7.81
CA ASN A 56 2.52 -17.93 -9.20
C ASN A 56 1.64 -17.06 -10.13
N ARG A 57 2.06 -16.87 -11.38
CA ARG A 57 1.39 -15.97 -12.33
C ARG A 57 -0.04 -16.39 -12.66
N LYS A 58 -0.29 -17.69 -12.82
CA LYS A 58 -1.64 -18.22 -13.06
C LYS A 58 -2.59 -17.79 -11.94
N LYS A 59 -2.15 -17.94 -10.68
CA LYS A 59 -2.96 -17.60 -9.50
C LYS A 59 -3.14 -16.10 -9.32
N ILE A 60 -2.09 -15.32 -9.58
CA ILE A 60 -2.18 -13.85 -9.57
C ILE A 60 -3.23 -13.38 -10.59
N ASN A 61 -3.20 -13.91 -11.81
CA ASN A 61 -4.13 -13.52 -12.87
C ASN A 61 -5.58 -13.92 -12.53
N GLU A 62 -5.77 -15.08 -11.90
CA GLU A 62 -7.08 -15.50 -11.39
C GLU A 62 -7.62 -14.50 -10.33
N ILE A 63 -6.78 -14.09 -9.38
CA ILE A 63 -7.15 -13.18 -8.29
C ILE A 63 -7.45 -11.75 -8.80
N LEU A 64 -6.61 -11.23 -9.70
CA LEU A 64 -6.79 -9.87 -10.22
C LEU A 64 -7.95 -9.80 -11.22
N GLY A 65 -8.23 -10.89 -11.92
CA GLY A 65 -9.23 -10.91 -12.98
C GLY A 65 -8.81 -10.08 -14.20
N ILE A 66 -9.55 -10.23 -15.31
CA ILE A 66 -9.16 -9.65 -16.60
C ILE A 66 -9.15 -8.11 -16.58
N LYS A 67 -10.14 -7.48 -15.95
CA LYS A 67 -10.29 -6.01 -15.93
C LYS A 67 -9.14 -5.29 -15.24
N ILE A 68 -8.63 -5.84 -14.13
CA ILE A 68 -7.48 -5.23 -13.42
C ILE A 68 -6.21 -5.44 -14.24
N GLN A 69 -6.03 -6.62 -14.84
CA GLN A 69 -4.89 -6.89 -15.73
C GLN A 69 -4.86 -5.95 -16.93
N GLU A 70 -6.00 -5.76 -17.59
CA GLU A 70 -6.18 -4.80 -18.68
C GLU A 70 -5.91 -3.37 -18.23
N TYR A 71 -6.31 -2.99 -17.01
CA TYR A 71 -6.03 -1.66 -16.48
C TYR A 71 -4.52 -1.43 -16.25
N ILE A 72 -3.83 -2.45 -15.71
CA ILE A 72 -2.38 -2.41 -15.52
C ILE A 72 -1.67 -2.34 -16.88
N ASN A 73 -2.15 -3.07 -17.88
CA ASN A 73 -1.67 -3.07 -19.28
C ASN A 73 -0.13 -3.19 -19.41
N ASN A 74 0.50 -4.02 -18.58
CA ASN A 74 1.96 -4.17 -18.50
C ASN A 74 2.76 -2.87 -18.23
N ASN A 75 2.11 -1.81 -17.75
CA ASN A 75 2.78 -0.54 -17.42
C ASN A 75 3.76 -0.70 -16.23
N PHE A 76 3.52 -1.68 -15.37
CA PHE A 76 4.36 -1.99 -14.22
C PHE A 76 4.26 -3.47 -13.84
N GLY A 77 5.28 -4.00 -13.17
CA GLY A 77 5.24 -5.36 -12.66
C GLY A 77 4.35 -5.45 -11.42
N TYR A 78 3.64 -6.57 -11.27
CA TYR A 78 2.72 -6.78 -10.15
C TYR A 78 2.95 -8.13 -9.47
N TYR A 79 2.83 -8.19 -8.15
CA TYR A 79 3.05 -9.40 -7.36
C TYR A 79 1.97 -9.50 -6.29
N VAL A 80 1.56 -10.73 -5.94
CA VAL A 80 0.68 -10.98 -4.79
C VAL A 80 1.47 -11.80 -3.78
N PHE A 81 1.47 -11.34 -2.53
CA PHE A 81 2.10 -12.02 -1.41
C PHE A 81 1.09 -12.26 -0.30
N ILE A 82 0.95 -13.51 0.13
CA ILE A 82 -0.04 -13.94 1.11
C ILE A 82 0.60 -14.29 2.44
N TYR A 83 0.25 -13.57 3.52
CA TYR A 83 0.58 -13.96 4.88
C TYR A 83 -0.36 -15.05 5.42
N LYS A 84 0.08 -15.75 6.47
CA LYS A 84 -0.74 -16.78 7.14
C LYS A 84 -1.96 -16.15 7.80
N ASN A 85 -1.79 -14.97 8.40
CA ASN A 85 -2.85 -14.16 9.02
C ASN A 85 -2.35 -12.72 9.18
N LEU A 86 -3.21 -11.81 9.68
CA LEU A 86 -2.85 -10.41 9.96
C LEU A 86 -1.97 -10.20 11.21
N ASN A 87 -1.67 -11.25 11.98
CA ASN A 87 -0.88 -11.10 13.21
C ASN A 87 0.62 -10.97 12.88
N SER A 88 1.16 -9.76 12.96
CA SER A 88 2.58 -9.47 12.70
C SER A 88 3.55 -10.16 13.65
N LYS A 89 3.12 -10.56 14.86
CA LYS A 89 3.97 -11.27 15.82
C LYS A 89 4.05 -12.78 15.56
N ASN A 90 3.27 -13.30 14.61
CA ASN A 90 3.30 -14.73 14.28
C ASN A 90 4.66 -15.10 13.66
N PHE A 91 5.36 -16.09 14.22
CA PHE A 91 6.68 -16.52 13.73
C PHE A 91 6.67 -16.89 12.24
N ASN A 92 5.60 -17.52 11.74
CA ASN A 92 5.47 -17.84 10.31
C ASN A 92 5.42 -16.58 9.45
N ASN A 93 4.73 -15.54 9.92
CA ASN A 93 4.69 -14.26 9.20
C ASN A 93 6.03 -13.54 9.24
N ILE A 94 6.78 -13.63 10.34
CA ILE A 94 8.15 -13.11 10.43
C ILE A 94 9.05 -13.82 9.40
N LEU A 95 8.97 -15.16 9.32
CA LEU A 95 9.71 -15.93 8.33
C LEU A 95 9.30 -15.58 6.89
N LEU A 96 8.01 -15.37 6.64
CA LEU A 96 7.51 -14.90 5.35
C LEU A 96 8.05 -13.50 5.01
N SER A 97 8.07 -12.57 5.97
CA SER A 97 8.66 -11.24 5.82
C SER A 97 10.16 -11.31 5.54
N TYR A 98 10.88 -12.27 6.13
CA TYR A 98 12.29 -12.53 5.81
C TYR A 98 12.47 -13.00 4.36
N LYS A 99 11.64 -13.95 3.90
CA LYS A 99 11.65 -14.42 2.50
C LYS A 99 11.35 -13.28 1.52
N LEU A 100 10.34 -12.46 1.83
CA LEU A 100 10.01 -11.25 1.06
C LEU A 100 11.19 -10.27 1.04
N GLY A 101 11.77 -9.95 2.20
CA GLY A 101 12.92 -9.05 2.29
C GLY A 101 14.12 -9.52 1.47
N ASN A 102 14.41 -10.82 1.47
CA ASN A 102 15.45 -11.41 0.62
C ASN A 102 15.14 -11.28 -0.87
N PHE A 103 13.88 -11.48 -1.27
CA PHE A 103 13.44 -11.25 -2.65
C PHE A 103 13.62 -9.77 -3.06
N LEU A 104 13.18 -8.83 -2.23
CA LEU A 104 13.31 -7.40 -2.48
C LEU A 104 14.78 -6.97 -2.64
N LYS A 105 15.68 -7.50 -1.79
CA LYS A 105 17.12 -7.24 -1.92
C LYS A 105 17.69 -7.75 -3.25
N LYS A 106 17.28 -8.93 -3.71
CA LYS A 106 17.74 -9.50 -4.99
C LYS A 106 17.28 -8.66 -6.19
N LYS A 107 16.13 -8.01 -6.09
CA LYS A 107 15.58 -7.13 -7.13
C LYS A 107 16.28 -5.77 -7.23
N LYS A 108 17.13 -5.41 -6.28
CA LYS A 108 17.93 -4.17 -6.26
C LYS A 108 17.07 -2.89 -6.43
N TYR A 109 16.00 -2.78 -5.66
CA TYR A 109 15.19 -1.56 -5.62
C TYR A 109 15.97 -0.38 -5.01
N ASP A 110 15.77 0.81 -5.57
CA ASP A 110 16.33 2.07 -5.05
C ASP A 110 15.58 2.53 -3.79
N CYS A 111 14.28 2.22 -3.69
CA CYS A 111 13.50 2.43 -2.48
C CYS A 111 12.30 1.48 -2.37
N ILE A 112 11.79 1.35 -1.15
CA ILE A 112 10.53 0.67 -0.85
C ILE A 112 9.51 1.73 -0.43
N HIS A 113 8.37 1.77 -1.09
CA HIS A 113 7.24 2.62 -0.73
C HIS A 113 6.18 1.76 -0.06
N PHE A 114 5.88 2.02 1.21
CA PHE A 114 4.77 1.39 1.92
C PHE A 114 3.50 2.25 1.79
N ASN A 115 2.41 1.63 1.35
CA ASN A 115 1.08 2.21 1.31
C ASN A 115 0.12 1.41 2.20
N GLY A 116 -0.56 2.10 3.11
CA GLY A 116 -1.34 1.48 4.18
C GLY A 116 -0.57 1.31 5.49
N ASN A 117 -1.31 1.01 6.56
CA ASN A 117 -0.79 0.94 7.92
C ASN A 117 -0.85 -0.48 8.50
N ASP A 118 0.01 -1.37 7.98
CA ASP A 118 0.15 -2.73 8.51
C ASP A 118 1.48 -2.90 9.26
N LEU A 119 1.45 -3.53 10.43
CA LEU A 119 2.65 -3.76 11.25
C LEU A 119 3.68 -4.70 10.59
N GLN A 120 3.30 -5.47 9.57
CA GLN A 120 4.22 -6.29 8.79
C GLN A 120 5.32 -5.44 8.12
N GLN A 121 5.05 -4.16 7.83
CA GLN A 121 6.06 -3.26 7.26
C GLN A 121 7.28 -3.05 8.18
N LEU A 122 7.11 -3.23 9.50
CA LEU A 122 8.23 -3.22 10.45
C LEU A 122 9.21 -4.36 10.15
N TRP A 123 8.71 -5.59 10.01
CA TRP A 123 9.55 -6.74 9.72
C TRP A 123 10.21 -6.63 8.35
N ILE A 124 9.47 -6.17 7.34
CA ILE A 124 10.04 -5.91 6.01
C ILE A 124 11.19 -4.91 6.13
N SER A 125 11.00 -3.83 6.89
CA SER A 125 12.04 -2.80 7.12
C SER A 125 13.27 -3.37 7.82
N VAL A 126 13.08 -4.23 8.83
CA VAL A 126 14.17 -4.93 9.54
C VAL A 126 14.98 -5.83 8.59
N PHE A 127 14.33 -6.51 7.66
CA PHE A 127 15.01 -7.42 6.72
C PHE A 127 15.56 -6.75 5.46
N THR A 128 15.27 -5.46 5.27
CA THR A 128 15.73 -4.63 4.14
C THR A 128 16.46 -3.37 4.60
N PRO A 129 17.35 -3.40 5.61
CA PRO A 129 17.80 -2.19 6.32
C PRO A 129 18.50 -1.16 5.41
N LYS A 130 19.19 -1.64 4.36
CA LYS A 130 19.95 -0.80 3.41
C LYS A 130 19.12 -0.17 2.28
N ILE A 131 17.87 -0.58 2.07
CA ILE A 131 17.03 -0.02 1.01
C ILE A 131 16.26 1.19 1.60
N PRO A 132 16.36 2.41 1.07
CA PRO A 132 15.57 3.56 1.52
C PRO A 132 14.06 3.28 1.58
N LYS A 133 13.34 3.90 2.52
CA LYS A 133 11.89 3.72 2.70
C LYS A 133 11.12 5.02 2.58
N VAL A 134 9.97 4.93 1.91
CA VAL A 134 8.92 5.93 1.88
C VAL A 134 7.69 5.34 2.56
N HIS A 135 7.11 6.05 3.53
CA HIS A 135 5.91 5.59 4.24
C HIS A 135 4.73 6.49 3.92
N THR A 136 3.63 5.91 3.48
CA THR A 136 2.37 6.65 3.33
C THR A 136 1.53 6.46 4.57
N ILE A 137 1.19 7.57 5.22
CA ILE A 137 0.38 7.60 6.43
C ILE A 137 -0.96 8.24 6.05
N HIS A 138 -2.00 7.40 5.96
CA HIS A 138 -3.36 7.85 5.68
C HIS A 138 -3.93 8.63 6.87
N ASP A 139 -3.88 8.02 8.06
CA ASP A 139 -4.36 8.61 9.30
C ASP A 139 -3.27 8.60 10.37
N TYR A 140 -2.95 9.78 10.91
CA TYR A 140 -2.01 9.91 12.03
C TYR A 140 -2.60 9.46 13.36
N THR A 141 -3.90 9.69 13.53
CA THR A 141 -4.73 9.27 14.66
C THR A 141 -5.83 8.39 14.11
N GLY A 142 -6.05 7.22 14.73
CA GLY A 142 -7.16 6.35 14.33
C GLY A 142 -8.50 7.07 14.45
N HIS A 143 -9.43 6.75 13.55
CA HIS A 143 -10.78 7.33 13.61
C HIS A 143 -11.53 6.79 14.82
N THR A 144 -12.50 7.55 15.33
CA THR A 144 -13.34 7.13 16.46
C THR A 144 -14.03 5.79 16.16
N GLY A 145 -13.66 4.74 16.90
CA GLY A 145 -14.14 3.36 16.69
C GLY A 145 -13.05 2.37 16.27
N GLU A 146 -11.89 2.84 15.83
CA GLU A 146 -10.75 1.98 15.50
C GLU A 146 -9.94 1.64 16.76
N SER A 147 -9.90 0.35 17.10
CA SER A 147 -9.31 -0.15 18.35
C SER A 147 -7.81 -0.42 18.30
N ASN A 148 -7.15 -0.23 17.15
CA ASN A 148 -5.77 -0.68 16.96
C ASN A 148 -4.72 0.36 17.40
N LYS A 149 -4.63 0.56 18.73
CA LYS A 149 -3.66 1.45 19.40
C LYS A 149 -2.21 1.21 18.97
N TRP A 150 -1.87 -0.02 18.53
CA TRP A 150 -0.51 -0.35 18.08
C TRP A 150 -0.19 0.24 16.70
N ALA A 151 -1.14 0.23 15.78
CA ALA A 151 -0.98 0.82 14.45
C ALA A 151 -0.82 2.35 14.55
N GLU A 152 -1.57 3.00 15.46
CA GLU A 152 -1.41 4.42 15.78
C GLU A 152 -0.03 4.71 16.41
N LYS A 153 0.39 3.92 17.40
CA LYS A 153 1.72 4.06 18.02
C LYS A 153 2.85 3.89 17.00
N PHE A 154 2.68 2.96 16.06
CA PHE A 154 3.62 2.75 14.97
C PHE A 154 3.68 3.94 14.01
N ASN A 155 2.54 4.51 13.61
CA ASN A 155 2.50 5.75 12.82
C ASN A 155 3.20 6.90 13.54
N LYS A 156 2.94 7.08 14.84
CA LYS A 156 3.64 8.08 15.65
C LYS A 156 5.14 7.84 15.66
N PHE A 157 5.60 6.60 15.78
CA PHE A 157 7.02 6.25 15.68
C PHE A 157 7.61 6.56 14.30
N LEU A 158 6.93 6.19 13.22
CA LEU A 158 7.35 6.49 11.83
C LEU A 158 7.55 7.99 11.61
N MET A 159 6.71 8.82 12.23
CA MET A 159 6.82 10.27 12.16
C MET A 159 8.09 10.84 12.79
N PHE A 160 8.76 10.10 13.68
CA PHE A 160 10.07 10.47 14.25
C PHE A 160 11.25 9.81 13.51
N SER A 161 11.00 8.86 12.62
CA SER A 161 12.06 8.22 11.83
C SER A 161 12.66 9.19 10.80
N LYS A 162 13.88 8.94 10.31
CA LYS A 162 14.50 9.74 9.22
C LYS A 162 14.00 9.38 7.81
N ASN A 163 13.08 8.41 7.69
CA ASN A 163 12.54 7.99 6.39
C ASN A 163 11.73 9.10 5.72
N GLN A 164 11.50 9.02 4.42
CA GLN A 164 10.55 9.92 3.75
C GLN A 164 9.12 9.51 4.11
N LYS A 165 8.21 10.49 4.24
CA LYS A 165 6.80 10.23 4.53
C LYS A 165 5.93 11.01 3.57
N ILE A 166 4.81 10.39 3.18
CA ILE A 166 3.68 11.00 2.47
C ILE A 166 2.50 10.95 3.42
N ILE A 167 1.78 12.06 3.57
CA ILE A 167 0.65 12.18 4.49
C ILE A 167 -0.57 12.63 3.72
N HIS A 168 -1.70 11.94 3.92
CA HIS A 168 -2.95 12.23 3.22
C HIS A 168 -3.77 13.34 3.89
N HIS A 169 -3.57 13.56 5.19
CA HIS A 169 -4.37 14.50 5.96
C HIS A 169 -3.63 15.81 6.28
N HIS A 170 -4.21 16.93 5.82
CA HIS A 170 -3.63 18.28 5.87
C HIS A 170 -3.32 18.80 7.29
N LEU A 171 -4.01 18.32 8.33
CA LEU A 171 -3.81 18.80 9.71
C LEU A 171 -2.52 18.31 10.38
N ILE A 172 -1.88 17.25 9.87
CA ILE A 172 -0.70 16.64 10.53
C ILE A 172 0.59 17.42 10.21
N GLY A 173 0.61 18.14 9.09
CA GLY A 173 1.79 18.84 8.58
C GLY A 173 2.14 20.17 9.26
N LYS A 174 1.21 20.77 10.02
CA LYS A 174 1.36 22.15 10.52
C LYS A 174 2.52 22.35 11.51
N ASN A 175 2.98 21.30 12.20
CA ASN A 175 3.95 21.42 13.30
C ASN A 175 5.32 20.75 13.08
N ARG A 176 5.65 20.25 11.88
CA ARG A 176 6.93 19.53 11.66
C ARG A 176 7.68 20.04 10.43
N LYS A 177 8.70 20.88 10.64
CA LYS A 177 9.66 21.32 9.62
C LYS A 177 10.81 20.31 9.49
N GLY A 178 11.16 19.91 8.25
CA GLY A 178 12.50 19.40 7.92
C GLY A 178 12.63 18.06 7.18
N THR A 179 11.65 17.14 7.22
CA THR A 179 11.75 15.83 6.53
C THR A 179 10.43 15.31 5.93
N LEU A 180 9.42 16.18 5.86
CA LEU A 180 8.06 15.79 5.51
C LEU A 180 7.69 16.36 4.14
N ASN A 181 7.52 15.48 3.14
CA ASN A 181 6.99 15.84 1.83
C ASN A 181 5.49 15.49 1.81
N ILE A 182 4.64 16.50 1.89
CA ILE A 182 3.19 16.29 1.88
C ILE A 182 2.73 16.22 0.43
N ILE A 183 2.18 15.07 0.03
CA ILE A 183 1.58 14.87 -1.29
C ILE A 183 0.11 14.53 -1.07
N TYR A 184 -0.77 15.42 -1.51
CA TYR A 184 -2.21 15.18 -1.48
C TYR A 184 -2.59 14.31 -2.69
N TYR A 185 -3.08 13.10 -2.43
CA TYR A 185 -3.65 12.26 -3.47
C TYR A 185 -4.87 11.50 -2.93
N GLY A 186 -5.83 11.26 -3.82
CA GLY A 186 -7.07 10.54 -3.57
C GLY A 186 -7.52 9.85 -4.85
N PRO A 187 -8.80 9.42 -4.97
CA PRO A 187 -9.32 8.82 -6.18
C PRO A 187 -9.45 9.86 -7.31
N LEU A 188 -8.30 10.32 -7.82
CA LEU A 188 -8.14 11.38 -8.82
C LEU A 188 -8.80 11.00 -10.15
N GLU A 189 -8.93 9.71 -10.47
CA GLU A 189 -9.69 9.27 -11.65
C GLU A 189 -11.20 9.41 -11.45
N ILE A 190 -11.72 9.11 -10.26
CA ILE A 190 -13.12 9.40 -9.90
C ILE A 190 -13.34 10.90 -9.92
N TYR A 191 -12.43 11.69 -9.32
CA TYR A 191 -12.52 13.14 -9.28
C TYR A 191 -12.46 13.77 -10.68
N LYS A 192 -11.58 13.30 -11.58
CA LYS A 192 -11.54 13.77 -12.98
C LYS A 192 -12.80 13.40 -13.76
N LEU A 193 -13.41 12.24 -13.49
CA LEU A 193 -14.70 11.86 -14.07
C LEU A 193 -15.86 12.67 -13.47
N TRP A 194 -15.79 12.99 -12.18
CA TRP A 194 -16.74 13.84 -11.47
C TRP A 194 -16.65 15.30 -11.90
N CYS A 195 -15.46 15.90 -12.02
CA CYS A 195 -15.25 17.26 -12.52
C CYS A 195 -15.78 17.46 -13.95
N LYS A 196 -15.89 16.39 -14.75
CA LYS A 196 -16.51 16.43 -16.08
C LYS A 196 -18.04 16.44 -16.05
N LYS A 197 -18.66 16.12 -14.92
CA LYS A 197 -20.10 16.22 -14.70
C LYS A 197 -20.36 17.43 -13.80
N ARG A 198 -21.15 18.38 -14.30
CA ARG A 198 -21.65 19.47 -13.45
C ARG A 198 -22.71 18.88 -12.52
N ILE A 199 -22.27 18.34 -11.38
CA ILE A 199 -23.17 17.85 -10.33
C ILE A 199 -23.55 19.07 -9.51
N LEU A 200 -24.84 19.41 -9.47
CA LEU A 200 -25.36 20.42 -8.56
C LEU A 200 -25.31 19.83 -7.15
N GLU A 201 -24.27 20.17 -6.41
CA GLU A 201 -24.06 19.73 -5.04
C GLU A 201 -25.05 20.44 -4.10
N LYS A 202 -25.66 19.70 -3.17
CA LYS A 202 -26.33 20.30 -2.01
C LYS A 202 -25.29 20.55 -0.93
N ASP A 203 -25.36 21.72 -0.29
CA ASP A 203 -24.54 22.07 0.86
C ASP A 203 -24.57 20.94 1.91
N ASN A 204 -23.39 20.62 2.46
CA ASN A 204 -23.13 19.55 3.46
C ASN A 204 -23.13 18.10 2.97
N THR A 205 -22.86 17.84 1.70
CA THR A 205 -22.59 16.47 1.25
C THR A 205 -21.15 16.07 1.60
N LEU A 206 -20.97 15.25 2.64
CA LEU A 206 -19.69 14.59 2.94
C LEU A 206 -19.42 13.50 1.91
N LEU A 207 -18.37 13.66 1.12
CA LEU A 207 -17.89 12.65 0.17
C LEU A 207 -16.76 11.86 0.82
N PHE A 208 -16.94 10.53 0.94
CA PHE A 208 -15.89 9.58 1.28
C PHE A 208 -15.02 9.26 0.05
#